data_AF-A0A7H9EIJ5-F1
#
_entry.id   AF-A0A7H9EIJ5-F1
#
_cell.length_a   1.000
_cell.length_b   1.000
_cell.length_c   1.000
_cell.angle_alpha   90.00
_cell.angle_beta   90.00
_cell.angle_gamma   90.00
#
_symmetry.space_group_name_H-M   'P 1'
#
loop_
_entity.id
_entity.type
_entity.pdbx_description
1 polymer ?
#
loop_
_entity_poly.entity_id
_entity_poly.type
_entity_poly.pdbx_seq_one_letter_code
_entity_poly.pdbx_strand_id
1 'polypeptide(L)'
;MSHAQMKREQGIGLAEVEQTGLGEVNNAKLNQLLYQLRTQKRHQAQTVMSEQTTAKILSQPVPAPQPEVTSLVELRQVLNSTAQILILDLEFYGGKGTRVAQLAGQVYGSHERFNYLVFAPEAMTDAQQLKFLKETNLPYLDTTKLDLTAVIERVNQFMHRQQIDYILSYDNHLDWRILNEEAKRYHWTPDQCFWKKHQDLDLEAILRQDALAGKTGISLQSLVGLLGINRELPFHQAQNDVTYMARVLQYYAHNINEEII
;
A
#
# COMPACT_ATOMS: atom_id res chain seq x y z
N MET A 1 -37.58 -4.55 -54.65
CA MET A 1 -37.03 -5.61 -55.53
C MET A 1 -35.97 -4.98 -56.42
N SER A 2 -34.80 -5.52 -56.73
CA SER A 2 -34.01 -6.70 -56.34
C SER A 2 -33.05 -6.92 -57.53
N HIS A 3 -31.77 -7.21 -57.27
CA HIS A 3 -30.85 -8.11 -58.00
C HIS A 3 -30.96 -8.21 -59.55
N ALA A 4 -29.90 -8.31 -60.35
CA ALA A 4 -28.48 -8.47 -60.14
C ALA A 4 -27.83 -8.55 -61.53
N GLN A 5 -26.62 -8.02 -61.65
CA GLN A 5 -25.51 -8.49 -62.52
C GLN A 5 -24.30 -7.68 -62.02
N MET A 6 -23.41 -8.17 -61.12
CA MET A 6 -22.46 -9.29 -61.28
C MET A 6 -21.82 -9.29 -62.67
N LYS A 7 -20.49 -9.22 -62.87
CA LYS A 7 -19.38 -9.69 -62.03
C LYS A 7 -18.04 -9.32 -62.70
N ARG A 8 -16.99 -9.20 -61.87
CA ARG A 8 -15.58 -9.62 -62.09
C ARG A 8 -14.74 -8.76 -63.04
N GLU A 9 -13.45 -8.50 -62.85
CA GLU A 9 -12.32 -8.98 -62.01
C GLU A 9 -11.19 -7.95 -62.34
N GLN A 10 -10.34 -7.39 -61.47
CA GLN A 10 -9.16 -7.94 -60.77
C GLN A 10 -8.08 -6.82 -60.74
N GLY A 11 -7.29 -6.73 -59.65
CA GLY A 11 -6.02 -5.98 -59.54
C GLY A 11 -6.21 -4.46 -59.38
N ILE A 12 -5.63 -3.72 -58.44
CA ILE A 12 -4.29 -3.68 -57.80
C ILE A 12 -4.52 -2.80 -56.54
N GLY A 13 -3.91 -2.91 -55.38
CA GLY A 13 -2.79 -3.68 -54.87
C GLY A 13 -2.46 -3.07 -53.49
N LEU A 14 -2.16 -3.94 -52.52
CA LEU A 14 -1.58 -3.58 -51.23
C LEU A 14 -0.29 -2.77 -51.45
N ALA A 15 -0.18 -1.62 -50.79
CA ALA A 15 1.10 -0.96 -50.56
C ALA A 15 1.13 -0.52 -49.10
N GLU A 16 1.94 -1.27 -48.36
CA GLU A 16 2.50 -1.07 -47.04
C GLU A 16 2.48 0.39 -46.56
N VAL A 17 1.69 0.67 -45.53
CA VAL A 17 2.04 1.73 -44.57
C VAL A 17 2.82 1.03 -43.47
N GLU A 18 4.13 1.26 -43.54
CA GLU A 18 5.17 0.78 -42.65
C GLU A 18 4.70 0.69 -41.20
N GLN A 19 4.74 -0.54 -40.66
CA GLN A 19 5.01 -0.74 -39.24
C GLN A 19 6.35 -0.07 -38.95
N THR A 20 6.31 1.20 -38.54
CA THR A 20 7.49 1.87 -38.04
C THR A 20 7.93 1.12 -36.78
N GLY A 21 8.99 0.31 -36.91
CA GLY A 21 9.65 -0.42 -35.83
C GLY A 21 10.19 0.45 -34.68
N LEU A 22 9.79 1.72 -34.58
CA LEU A 22 10.19 2.66 -33.53
C LEU A 22 9.60 2.29 -32.16
N GLY A 23 8.44 1.63 -32.10
CA GLY A 23 7.84 1.16 -30.84
C GLY A 23 8.54 -0.06 -30.24
N GLU A 24 8.84 -1.06 -31.07
CA GLU A 24 9.52 -2.29 -30.64
C GLU A 24 11.02 -2.09 -30.45
N VAL A 25 11.68 -1.26 -31.28
CA VAL A 25 13.11 -0.94 -31.12
C VAL A 25 13.38 -0.14 -29.86
N ASN A 26 12.45 0.73 -29.42
CA ASN A 26 12.58 1.43 -28.15
C ASN A 26 12.39 0.52 -26.93
N ASN A 27 11.45 -0.43 -26.98
CA ASN A 27 11.29 -1.43 -25.92
C ASN A 27 12.47 -2.42 -25.87
N ALA A 28 13.01 -2.84 -27.02
CA ALA A 28 14.18 -3.71 -27.06
C ALA A 28 15.45 -3.01 -26.53
N LYS A 29 15.68 -1.74 -26.90
CA LYS A 29 16.78 -0.93 -26.35
C LYS A 29 16.61 -0.65 -24.87
N LEU A 30 15.38 -0.39 -24.40
CA LEU A 30 15.09 -0.20 -22.98
C LEU A 30 15.32 -1.50 -22.21
N ASN A 31 14.86 -2.64 -22.72
CA ASN A 31 15.09 -3.96 -22.12
C ASN A 31 16.58 -4.33 -22.07
N GLN A 32 17.33 -3.97 -23.11
CA GLN A 32 18.79 -4.14 -23.13
C GLN A 32 19.49 -3.24 -22.11
N LEU A 33 19.03 -2.00 -21.93
CA LEU A 33 19.54 -1.07 -20.91
C LEU A 33 19.21 -1.57 -19.48
N LEU A 34 17.97 -2.01 -19.24
CA LEU A 34 17.55 -2.61 -17.97
C LEU A 34 18.34 -3.88 -17.65
N TYR A 35 18.63 -4.70 -18.66
CA TYR A 35 19.46 -5.89 -18.51
C TYR A 35 20.92 -5.54 -18.14
N GLN A 36 21.51 -4.54 -18.80
CA GLN A 36 22.87 -4.07 -18.52
C GLN A 36 23.01 -3.43 -17.13
N LEU A 37 21.99 -2.71 -16.66
CA LEU A 37 21.97 -2.13 -15.32
C LEU A 37 21.83 -3.20 -14.23
N ARG A 38 21.06 -4.27 -14.50
CA ARG A 38 20.92 -5.42 -13.57
C ARG A 38 22.22 -6.20 -13.39
N THR A 39 23.04 -6.34 -14.43
CA THR A 39 24.31 -7.08 -14.36
C THR A 39 25.40 -6.29 -13.65
N GLN A 40 25.43 -4.96 -13.75
CA GLN A 40 26.36 -4.12 -12.98
C GLN A 40 26.12 -4.19 -11.46
N LYS A 41 24.86 -4.31 -11.02
CA LYS A 41 24.51 -4.39 -9.59
C LYS A 41 25.00 -5.67 -8.90
N ARG A 42 25.11 -6.79 -9.64
CA ARG A 42 25.65 -8.06 -9.10
C ARG A 42 27.15 -7.99 -8.77
N HIS A 43 27.91 -7.11 -9.44
CA HIS A 43 29.34 -6.95 -9.18
C HIS A 43 29.67 -5.95 -8.06
N GLN A 44 28.70 -5.17 -7.59
CA GLN A 44 28.90 -4.21 -6.49
C GLN A 44 28.37 -4.71 -5.13
N ALA A 45 27.63 -5.83 -5.09
CA ALA A 45 27.10 -6.42 -3.86
C ALA A 45 28.10 -7.29 -3.08
N GLN A 46 29.39 -7.26 -3.42
CA GLN A 46 30.46 -8.00 -2.75
C GLN A 46 31.56 -7.07 -2.21
N THR A 47 31.21 -5.93 -1.62
CA THR A 47 32.16 -5.19 -0.78
C THR A 47 31.43 -4.38 0.28
N VAL A 48 31.97 -4.40 1.51
CA VAL A 48 31.69 -3.52 2.67
C VAL A 48 30.55 -3.96 3.60
N MET A 49 30.68 -4.03 4.94
CA MET A 49 31.78 -4.24 5.90
C MET A 49 31.11 -4.57 7.25
N SER A 50 31.93 -5.08 8.17
CA SER A 50 31.65 -5.47 9.56
C SER A 50 31.68 -4.30 10.57
N GLU A 51 31.23 -4.66 11.79
CA GLU A 51 31.57 -4.13 13.14
C GLU A 51 30.65 -3.09 13.85
N GLN A 52 29.95 -3.66 14.85
CA GLN A 52 29.77 -3.25 16.25
C GLN A 52 29.79 -1.76 16.64
N THR A 53 28.74 -1.35 17.36
CA THR A 53 28.92 -0.55 18.59
C THR A 53 27.80 -0.85 19.59
N THR A 54 28.20 -1.34 20.76
CA THR A 54 27.36 -1.55 21.95
C THR A 54 27.50 -0.34 22.86
N ALA A 55 26.42 0.34 23.27
CA ALA A 55 26.41 1.12 24.52
C ALA A 55 24.99 1.55 24.98
N LYS A 56 24.65 1.12 26.20
CA LYS A 56 23.73 1.74 27.19
C LYS A 56 22.29 2.03 26.76
N ILE A 57 21.42 1.05 26.96
CA ILE A 57 19.99 1.29 27.21
C ILE A 57 19.82 1.43 28.72
N LEU A 58 19.68 2.67 29.19
CA LEU A 58 19.06 2.95 30.47
C LEU A 58 17.64 2.39 30.42
N SER A 59 17.30 1.58 31.42
CA SER A 59 15.98 0.99 31.65
C SER A 59 14.88 2.05 31.60
N GLN A 60 14.29 2.23 30.43
CA GLN A 60 13.02 2.90 30.28
C GLN A 60 11.96 2.00 30.93
N PRO A 61 10.97 2.56 31.64
CA PRO A 61 9.84 1.78 32.11
C PRO A 61 9.21 1.10 30.88
N VAL A 62 9.04 -0.23 30.97
CA VAL A 62 8.32 -1.00 29.97
C VAL A 62 6.93 -0.35 29.85
N PRO A 63 6.53 0.12 28.66
CA PRO A 63 5.19 0.68 28.48
C PRO A 63 4.17 -0.33 28.97
N ALA A 64 3.16 0.14 29.71
CA ALA A 64 2.06 -0.74 30.09
C ALA A 64 1.44 -1.34 28.82
N PRO A 65 1.07 -2.63 28.83
CA PRO A 65 0.41 -3.23 27.68
C PRO A 65 -0.86 -2.45 27.35
N GLN A 66 -1.05 -2.16 26.07
CA GLN A 66 -2.24 -1.48 25.58
C GLN A 66 -3.48 -2.34 25.83
N PRO A 67 -4.64 -1.74 26.18
CA PRO A 67 -5.87 -2.51 26.34
C PRO A 67 -6.29 -3.14 25.02
N GLU A 68 -6.75 -4.39 25.09
CA GLU A 68 -7.32 -5.11 23.96
C GLU A 68 -8.58 -4.38 23.45
N VAL A 69 -8.75 -4.30 22.13
CA VAL A 69 -9.86 -3.60 21.49
C VAL A 69 -10.48 -4.56 20.48
N THR A 70 -11.67 -5.05 20.81
CA THR A 70 -12.40 -6.04 20.02
C THR A 70 -13.83 -5.61 19.67
N SER A 71 -14.32 -4.56 20.32
CA SER A 71 -15.65 -4.00 20.15
C SER A 71 -15.63 -2.53 19.75
N LEU A 72 -16.74 -2.05 19.21
CA LEU A 72 -16.96 -0.66 18.85
C LEU A 72 -16.97 0.25 20.08
N VAL A 73 -17.42 -0.27 21.24
CA VAL A 73 -17.38 0.50 22.51
C VAL A 73 -15.95 0.75 22.95
N GLU A 74 -15.09 -0.27 22.91
CA GLU A 74 -13.66 -0.13 23.23
C GLU A 74 -12.96 0.76 22.21
N LEU A 75 -13.23 0.57 20.91
CA LEU A 75 -12.68 1.42 19.86
C LEU A 75 -13.05 2.89 20.09
N ARG A 76 -14.30 3.18 20.46
CA ARG A 76 -14.73 4.54 20.81
C ARG A 76 -13.98 5.12 21.99
N GLN A 77 -13.69 4.32 23.02
CA GLN A 77 -12.91 4.78 24.17
C GLN A 77 -11.48 5.15 23.74
N VAL A 78 -10.85 4.32 22.90
CA VAL A 78 -9.51 4.60 22.37
C VAL A 78 -9.51 5.84 21.46
N LEU A 79 -10.48 5.98 20.56
CA LEU A 79 -10.63 7.14 19.67
C LEU A 79 -10.80 8.47 20.43
N ASN A 80 -11.41 8.43 21.62
CA ASN A 80 -11.62 9.60 22.49
C ASN A 80 -10.56 9.73 23.60
N SER A 81 -9.47 8.96 23.52
CA SER A 81 -8.37 9.00 24.48
C SER A 81 -7.14 9.75 23.93
N THR A 82 -6.03 9.71 24.66
CA THR A 82 -4.74 10.23 24.18
C THR A 82 -3.96 9.24 23.31
N ALA A 83 -4.49 8.04 23.08
CA ALA A 83 -3.81 7.00 22.32
C ALA A 83 -3.54 7.44 20.87
N GLN A 84 -2.36 7.10 20.37
CA GLN A 84 -1.92 7.37 19.01
C GLN A 84 -2.25 6.17 18.11
N ILE A 85 -3.27 6.34 17.25
CA ILE A 85 -3.69 5.31 16.31
C ILE A 85 -3.14 5.65 14.93
N LEU A 86 -2.31 4.75 14.38
CA LEU A 86 -1.96 4.80 12.96
C LEU A 86 -3.05 4.07 12.15
N ILE A 87 -3.76 4.81 11.30
CA ILE A 87 -4.57 4.22 10.22
C ILE A 87 -3.61 3.84 9.10
N LEU A 88 -3.67 2.61 8.62
CA LEU A 88 -2.75 2.05 7.63
C LEU A 88 -3.53 1.35 6.52
N ASP A 89 -3.09 1.51 5.28
CA ASP A 89 -3.56 0.74 4.13
C ASP A 89 -2.41 0.41 3.18
N LEU A 90 -2.52 -0.71 2.46
CA LEU A 90 -1.53 -1.21 1.52
C LEU A 90 -2.16 -1.49 0.16
N GLU A 91 -1.43 -1.13 -0.90
CA GLU A 91 -1.72 -1.63 -2.25
C GLU A 91 -0.64 -2.59 -2.73
N PHE A 92 -1.01 -3.43 -3.69
CA PHE A 92 -0.15 -4.51 -4.18
C PHE A 92 -0.03 -4.52 -5.70
N TYR A 93 1.13 -4.95 -6.18
CA TYR A 93 1.30 -5.31 -7.58
C TYR A 93 0.62 -6.65 -7.86
N GLY A 94 -0.30 -6.67 -8.84
CA GLY A 94 -0.75 -7.91 -9.49
C GLY A 94 0.31 -8.39 -10.50
N GLY A 95 0.74 -9.65 -10.41
CA GLY A 95 1.81 -10.17 -11.27
C GLY A 95 2.44 -11.48 -10.79
N LYS A 96 3.77 -11.63 -10.96
CA LYS A 96 4.54 -12.80 -10.49
C LYS A 96 4.72 -12.75 -8.97
N GLY A 97 3.67 -13.14 -8.26
CA GLY A 97 3.59 -13.05 -6.80
C GLY A 97 3.17 -11.65 -6.35
N THR A 98 2.28 -11.60 -5.37
CA THR A 98 1.80 -10.34 -4.78
C THR A 98 2.94 -9.69 -4.01
N ARG A 99 3.27 -8.44 -4.37
CA ARG A 99 4.26 -7.62 -3.68
C ARG A 99 3.63 -6.29 -3.30
N VAL A 100 4.14 -5.70 -2.23
CA VAL A 100 3.75 -4.36 -1.82
C VAL A 100 4.08 -3.34 -2.92
N ALA A 101 3.10 -2.52 -3.29
CA ALA A 101 3.21 -1.43 -4.26
C ALA A 101 3.09 -0.05 -3.61
N GLN A 102 2.27 0.08 -2.57
CA GLN A 102 2.10 1.33 -1.82
C GLN A 102 1.87 1.02 -0.35
N LEU A 103 2.44 1.84 0.53
CA LEU A 103 2.08 1.93 1.95
C LEU A 103 1.65 3.37 2.23
N ALA A 104 0.45 3.56 2.73
CA ALA A 104 0.01 4.86 3.22
C ALA A 104 -0.46 4.74 4.66
N GLY A 105 -0.27 5.82 5.43
CA GLY A 105 -0.76 5.88 6.78
C GLY A 105 -0.98 7.29 7.27
N GLN A 106 -1.88 7.43 8.23
CA GLN A 106 -2.25 8.69 8.87
C GLN A 106 -2.50 8.45 10.35
N VAL A 107 -1.97 9.33 11.19
CA VAL A 107 -2.31 9.35 12.61
C VAL A 107 -3.73 9.92 12.77
N TYR A 108 -4.61 9.16 13.42
CA TYR A 108 -5.99 9.59 13.65
C TYR A 108 -6.04 10.93 14.40
N GLY A 109 -6.92 11.84 13.96
CA GLY A 109 -7.05 13.18 14.54
C GLY A 109 -5.86 14.13 14.29
N SER A 110 -4.85 13.72 13.51
CA SER A 110 -3.64 14.49 13.25
C SER A 110 -3.42 14.76 11.74
N HIS A 111 -2.56 15.73 11.45
CA HIS A 111 -2.05 16.01 10.11
C HIS A 111 -0.84 15.13 9.73
N GLU A 112 -0.27 14.41 10.70
CA GLU A 112 0.88 13.52 10.49
C GLU A 112 0.48 12.30 9.66
N ARG A 113 1.13 12.15 8.51
CA ARG A 113 0.82 11.11 7.51
C ARG A 113 2.04 10.79 6.65
N PHE A 114 1.99 9.63 6.01
CA PHE A 114 2.94 9.23 4.98
C PHE A 114 2.23 8.54 3.82
N ASN A 115 2.87 8.55 2.67
CA ASN A 115 2.44 7.83 1.48
C ASN A 115 3.69 7.48 0.66
N TYR A 116 4.03 6.19 0.67
CA TYR A 116 5.21 5.67 0.03
C TYR A 116 4.84 4.70 -1.07
N LEU A 117 5.31 5.00 -2.27
CA LEU A 117 5.29 4.08 -3.40
C LEU A 117 6.54 3.19 -3.33
N VAL A 118 6.37 1.91 -3.64
CA VAL A 118 7.42 0.89 -3.58
C VAL A 118 7.79 0.46 -4.99
N PHE A 119 9.06 0.58 -5.35
CA PHE A 119 9.57 0.12 -6.64
C PHE A 119 10.20 -1.26 -6.52
N ALA A 120 9.53 -2.28 -7.06
CA ALA A 120 9.98 -3.68 -7.05
C ALA A 120 10.08 -4.22 -8.49
N PRO A 121 11.08 -3.80 -9.28
CA PRO A 121 11.12 -4.05 -10.73
C PRO A 121 11.19 -5.54 -11.09
N GLU A 122 11.60 -6.42 -10.19
CA GLU A 122 11.59 -7.86 -10.38
C GLU A 122 10.19 -8.49 -10.31
N ALA A 123 9.23 -7.79 -9.69
CA ALA A 123 7.85 -8.24 -9.54
C ALA A 123 6.85 -7.45 -10.40
N MET A 124 7.29 -6.35 -10.98
CA MET A 124 6.49 -5.49 -11.85
C MET A 124 6.63 -5.90 -13.32
N THR A 125 5.52 -5.93 -14.05
CA THR A 125 5.51 -5.93 -15.51
C THR A 125 6.13 -4.64 -16.06
N ASP A 126 6.58 -4.66 -17.31
CA ASP A 126 7.15 -3.47 -17.97
C ASP A 126 6.15 -2.29 -17.99
N ALA A 127 4.86 -2.59 -18.17
CA ALA A 127 3.80 -1.60 -18.12
C ALA A 127 3.66 -0.97 -16.71
N GLN A 128 3.76 -1.77 -15.64
CA GLN A 128 3.75 -1.27 -14.27
C GLN A 128 5.00 -0.42 -13.98
N GLN A 129 6.19 -0.85 -14.43
CA GLN A 129 7.41 -0.06 -14.25
C GLN A 129 7.30 1.29 -14.97
N LEU A 130 6.81 1.30 -16.21
CA LEU A 130 6.60 2.52 -16.97
C LEU A 130 5.56 3.44 -16.31
N LYS A 131 4.46 2.89 -15.80
CA LYS A 131 3.44 3.64 -15.06
C LYS A 131 4.06 4.31 -13.82
N PHE A 132 4.81 3.56 -13.01
CA PHE A 132 5.49 4.07 -11.82
C PHE A 132 6.46 5.22 -12.14
N LEU A 133 7.28 5.07 -13.19
CA LEU A 133 8.23 6.10 -13.60
C LEU A 133 7.51 7.39 -14.05
N LYS A 134 6.38 7.26 -14.74
CA LYS A 134 5.55 8.40 -15.14
C LYS A 134 4.91 9.10 -13.95
N GLU A 135 4.37 8.34 -13.00
CA GLU A 135 3.68 8.89 -11.82
C GLU A 135 4.64 9.57 -10.85
N THR A 136 5.84 9.01 -10.68
CA THR A 136 6.87 9.60 -9.79
C THR A 136 7.71 10.67 -10.45
N ASN A 137 7.75 10.71 -11.78
CA ASN A 137 8.65 11.57 -12.56
C ASN A 137 10.13 11.44 -12.13
N LEU A 138 10.53 10.22 -11.72
CA LEU A 138 11.88 9.91 -11.29
C LEU A 138 12.64 9.12 -12.36
N PRO A 139 13.96 9.34 -12.50
CA PRO A 139 14.81 8.44 -13.27
C PRO A 139 14.80 7.02 -12.70
N TYR A 140 14.92 6.01 -13.56
CA TYR A 140 14.87 4.59 -13.16
C TYR A 140 15.87 4.24 -12.03
N LEU A 141 17.09 4.79 -12.10
CA LEU A 141 18.10 4.50 -11.07
C LEU A 141 17.70 5.08 -9.71
N ASP A 142 17.02 6.22 -9.68
CA ASP A 142 16.55 6.83 -8.44
C ASP A 142 15.33 6.12 -7.88
N THR A 143 14.44 5.55 -8.72
CA THR A 143 13.33 4.73 -8.22
C THR A 143 13.80 3.47 -7.53
N THR A 144 14.98 2.94 -7.85
CA THR A 144 15.54 1.79 -7.10
C THR A 144 15.87 2.09 -5.63
N LYS A 145 15.87 3.37 -5.22
CA LYS A 145 16.00 3.80 -3.82
C LYS A 145 14.67 3.80 -3.06
N LEU A 146 13.56 3.55 -3.76
CA LEU A 146 12.22 3.40 -3.21
C LEU A 146 11.86 1.92 -3.02
N ASP A 147 12.85 1.09 -2.66
CA ASP A 147 12.59 -0.31 -2.35
C ASP A 147 11.83 -0.46 -1.02
N LEU A 148 11.27 -1.65 -0.81
CA LEU A 148 10.45 -1.90 0.35
C LEU A 148 11.24 -1.81 1.67
N THR A 149 12.53 -2.18 1.69
CA THR A 149 13.34 -2.10 2.91
C THR A 149 13.50 -0.65 3.36
N ALA A 150 13.87 0.23 2.43
CA ALA A 150 13.98 1.66 2.71
C ALA A 150 12.64 2.28 3.14
N VAL A 151 11.53 1.85 2.54
CA VAL A 151 10.18 2.30 2.95
C VAL A 151 9.86 1.85 4.37
N ILE A 152 10.10 0.59 4.71
CA ILE A 152 9.84 0.05 6.06
C ILE A 152 10.71 0.72 7.13
N GLU A 153 11.97 1.06 6.83
CA GLU A 153 12.81 1.85 7.74
C GLU A 153 12.21 3.23 8.03
N ARG A 154 11.72 3.93 7.00
CA ARG A 154 11.05 5.22 7.17
C ARG A 154 9.75 5.11 7.95
N VAL A 155 8.98 4.03 7.74
CA VAL A 155 7.76 3.76 8.52
C VAL A 155 8.13 3.50 9.98
N ASN A 156 9.13 2.66 10.28
CA ASN A 156 9.58 2.45 11.66
C ASN A 156 10.02 3.75 12.35
N GLN A 157 10.75 4.63 11.65
CA GLN A 157 11.12 5.95 12.17
C GLN A 157 9.89 6.83 12.43
N PHE A 158 8.89 6.80 11.53
CA PHE A 158 7.62 7.47 11.72
C PHE A 158 6.89 6.95 12.97
N MET A 159 6.75 5.62 13.10
CA MET A 159 6.12 4.96 14.24
C MET A 159 6.78 5.38 15.56
N HIS A 160 8.12 5.39 15.60
CA HIS A 160 8.87 5.81 16.77
C HIS A 160 8.68 7.30 17.08
N ARG A 161 8.72 8.18 16.09
CA ARG A 161 8.53 9.63 16.29
C ARG A 161 7.13 9.95 16.81
N GLN A 162 6.12 9.28 16.28
CA GLN A 162 4.72 9.52 16.62
C GLN A 162 4.26 8.77 17.88
N GLN A 163 5.10 7.86 18.42
CA GLN A 163 4.77 7.05 19.60
C GLN A 163 3.43 6.31 19.40
N ILE A 164 3.30 5.61 18.28
CA ILE A 164 2.07 4.91 17.93
C ILE A 164 1.77 3.80 18.95
N ASP A 165 0.52 3.74 19.40
CA ASP A 165 0.01 2.71 20.32
C ASP A 165 -0.68 1.57 19.55
N TYR A 166 -1.47 1.92 18.54
CA TYR A 166 -2.30 1.00 17.76
C TYR A 166 -2.10 1.16 16.26
N ILE A 167 -2.21 0.07 15.52
CA ILE A 167 -2.30 0.09 14.06
C ILE A 167 -3.69 -0.37 13.65
N LEU A 168 -4.41 0.45 12.91
CA LEU A 168 -5.76 0.15 12.43
C LEU A 168 -5.77 0.05 10.91
N SER A 169 -6.30 -1.05 10.38
CA SER A 169 -6.54 -1.27 8.95
C SER A 169 -7.94 -1.89 8.76
N TYR A 170 -8.44 -1.87 7.53
CA TYR A 170 -9.72 -2.47 7.15
C TYR A 170 -9.47 -3.83 6.48
N ASP A 171 -9.95 -4.93 7.07
CA ASP A 171 -9.67 -6.30 6.59
C ASP A 171 -8.15 -6.53 6.42
N ASN A 172 -7.44 -6.43 7.54
CA ASN A 172 -5.98 -6.40 7.58
C ASN A 172 -5.31 -7.75 7.26
N HIS A 173 -6.09 -8.81 7.02
CA HIS A 173 -5.61 -10.16 6.80
C HIS A 173 -4.66 -10.27 5.60
N LEU A 174 -5.03 -9.63 4.48
CA LEU A 174 -4.19 -9.64 3.29
C LEU A 174 -2.90 -8.85 3.52
N ASP A 175 -3.00 -7.66 4.10
CA ASP A 175 -1.88 -6.77 4.41
C ASP A 175 -0.82 -7.47 5.25
N TRP A 176 -1.24 -8.06 6.37
CA TRP A 176 -0.34 -8.76 7.28
C TRP A 176 0.24 -10.01 6.65
N ARG A 177 -0.53 -10.76 5.87
CA ARG A 177 0.01 -11.92 5.16
C ARG A 177 1.11 -11.50 4.20
N ILE A 178 0.89 -10.48 3.37
CA ILE A 178 1.88 -10.02 2.41
C ILE A 178 3.11 -9.43 3.11
N LEU A 179 2.94 -8.59 4.13
CA LEU A 179 4.07 -8.06 4.91
C LEU A 179 4.90 -9.17 5.58
N ASN A 180 4.26 -10.24 6.05
CA ASN A 180 4.96 -11.41 6.59
C ASN A 180 5.73 -12.20 5.51
N GLU A 181 5.19 -12.31 4.30
CA GLU A 181 5.89 -12.90 3.16
C GLU A 181 7.09 -12.05 2.73
N GLU A 182 6.94 -10.73 2.71
CA GLU A 182 8.04 -9.79 2.46
C GLU A 182 9.13 -9.90 3.53
N ALA A 183 8.76 -9.96 4.81
CA ALA A 183 9.72 -10.13 5.90
C ALA A 183 10.55 -11.41 5.74
N LYS A 184 9.92 -12.52 5.31
CA LYS A 184 10.63 -13.77 4.99
C LYS A 184 11.57 -13.60 3.80
N ARG A 185 11.11 -12.93 2.74
CA ARG A 185 11.86 -12.72 1.49
C ARG A 185 13.09 -11.85 1.70
N TYR A 186 13.00 -10.82 2.53
CA TYR A 186 14.08 -9.90 2.85
C TYR A 186 14.86 -10.29 4.12
N HIS A 187 14.53 -11.42 4.75
CA HIS A 187 15.16 -11.89 5.99
C HIS A 187 15.12 -10.86 7.12
N TRP A 188 14.03 -10.12 7.24
CA TRP A 188 13.88 -9.13 8.30
C TRP A 188 13.75 -9.77 9.67
N THR A 189 14.37 -9.13 10.65
CA THR A 189 14.21 -9.49 12.06
C THR A 189 12.86 -9.01 12.60
N PRO A 190 12.38 -9.57 13.73
CA PRO A 190 11.17 -9.07 14.39
C PRO A 190 11.22 -7.56 14.68
N ASP A 191 12.41 -7.02 14.93
CA ASP A 191 12.60 -5.58 15.19
C ASP A 191 12.36 -4.68 13.97
N GLN A 192 12.39 -5.21 12.76
CA GLN A 192 12.07 -4.44 11.56
C GLN A 192 10.57 -4.48 11.24
N CYS A 193 9.84 -5.44 11.82
CA CYS A 193 8.44 -5.71 11.51
C CYS A 193 7.50 -4.88 12.40
N PHE A 194 7.30 -3.60 12.10
CA PHE A 194 6.49 -2.69 12.93
C PHE A 194 5.07 -3.22 13.22
N TRP A 195 4.45 -3.92 12.26
CA TRP A 195 3.11 -4.50 12.39
C TRP A 195 3.03 -5.67 13.37
N LYS A 196 4.15 -6.18 13.88
CA LYS A 196 4.20 -7.22 14.92
C LYS A 196 4.41 -6.67 16.32
N LYS A 197 4.72 -5.38 16.44
CA LYS A 197 5.11 -4.74 17.72
C LYS A 197 3.97 -3.96 18.37
N HIS A 198 2.95 -3.64 17.60
CA HIS A 198 1.81 -2.85 18.03
C HIS A 198 0.57 -3.74 17.95
N GLN A 199 -0.42 -3.42 18.76
CA GLN A 199 -1.70 -4.09 18.67
C GLN A 199 -2.38 -3.68 17.36
N ASP A 200 -2.76 -4.67 16.56
CA ASP A 200 -3.50 -4.46 15.32
C ASP A 200 -5.01 -4.44 15.59
N LEU A 201 -5.69 -3.48 14.96
CA LEU A 201 -7.13 -3.29 15.03
C LEU A 201 -7.68 -3.54 13.64
N ASP A 202 -8.45 -4.62 13.49
CA ASP A 202 -9.21 -4.87 12.28
C ASP A 202 -10.58 -4.18 12.37
N LEU A 203 -10.73 -3.08 11.63
CA LEU A 203 -11.95 -2.29 11.64
C LEU A 203 -13.16 -3.08 11.11
N GLU A 204 -12.99 -3.97 10.13
CA GLU A 204 -14.11 -4.78 9.64
C GLU A 204 -14.56 -5.74 10.75
N ALA A 205 -13.62 -6.42 11.41
CA ALA A 205 -13.94 -7.37 12.47
C ALA A 205 -14.66 -6.72 13.66
N ILE A 206 -14.22 -5.52 14.06
CA ILE A 206 -14.86 -4.73 15.13
C ILE A 206 -16.29 -4.33 14.72
N LEU A 207 -16.46 -3.74 13.53
CA LEU A 207 -17.76 -3.27 13.07
C LEU A 207 -18.72 -4.41 12.77
N ARG A 208 -18.23 -5.58 12.36
CA ARG A 208 -19.04 -6.77 12.11
C ARG A 208 -19.90 -7.14 13.30
N GLN A 209 -19.33 -7.10 14.50
CA GLN A 209 -20.02 -7.51 15.72
C GLN A 209 -21.10 -6.50 16.11
N ASP A 210 -20.76 -5.21 16.08
CA ASP A 210 -21.57 -4.19 16.76
C ASP A 210 -22.40 -3.30 15.81
N ALA A 211 -21.99 -3.16 14.55
CA ALA A 211 -22.59 -2.21 13.61
C ALA A 211 -23.18 -2.87 12.34
N LEU A 212 -22.69 -4.06 11.96
CA LEU A 212 -23.05 -4.71 10.69
C LEU A 212 -23.89 -5.99 10.89
N ALA A 213 -24.40 -6.23 12.10
CA ALA A 213 -25.26 -7.36 12.43
C ALA A 213 -24.68 -8.72 11.98
N GLY A 214 -23.37 -8.91 12.15
CA GLY A 214 -22.67 -10.14 11.80
C GLY A 214 -22.38 -10.33 10.30
N LYS A 215 -22.70 -9.37 9.44
CA LYS A 215 -22.37 -9.44 8.00
C LYS A 215 -20.86 -9.34 7.78
N THR A 216 -20.33 -10.23 6.95
CA THR A 216 -18.92 -10.28 6.55
C THR A 216 -18.74 -9.85 5.09
N GLY A 217 -17.55 -9.39 4.73
CA GLY A 217 -17.19 -9.06 3.35
C GLY A 217 -17.83 -7.76 2.88
N ILE A 218 -18.18 -6.87 3.82
CA ILE A 218 -18.61 -5.51 3.47
C ILE A 218 -17.33 -4.76 3.12
N SER A 219 -17.20 -4.29 1.89
CA SER A 219 -16.02 -3.50 1.51
C SER A 219 -16.02 -2.12 2.19
N LEU A 220 -14.83 -1.52 2.35
CA LEU A 220 -14.70 -0.14 2.83
C LEU A 220 -15.56 0.82 2.00
N GLN A 221 -15.56 0.66 0.68
CA GLN A 221 -16.42 1.44 -0.22
C GLN A 221 -17.91 1.32 0.14
N SER A 222 -18.38 0.10 0.41
CA SER A 222 -19.77 -0.16 0.80
C SER A 222 -20.08 0.50 2.13
N LEU A 223 -19.20 0.34 3.13
CA LEU A 223 -19.34 0.96 4.44
C LEU A 223 -19.42 2.50 4.35
N VAL A 224 -18.51 3.13 3.61
CA VAL A 224 -18.51 4.59 3.37
C VAL A 224 -19.86 5.04 2.81
N GLY A 225 -20.46 4.26 1.89
CA GLY A 225 -21.79 4.56 1.37
C GLY A 225 -22.91 4.39 2.37
N LEU A 226 -22.87 3.33 3.19
CA LEU A 226 -23.86 3.09 4.24
C LEU A 226 -23.86 4.21 5.29
N LEU A 227 -22.69 4.78 5.59
CA LEU A 227 -22.54 5.90 6.52
C LEU A 227 -22.87 7.27 5.90
N GLY A 228 -23.24 7.33 4.60
CA GLY A 228 -23.50 8.58 3.91
C GLY A 228 -22.27 9.48 3.73
N ILE A 229 -21.06 8.93 3.84
CA ILE A 229 -19.82 9.68 3.64
C ILE A 229 -19.61 9.92 2.14
N ASN A 230 -19.35 11.17 1.76
CA ASN A 230 -19.14 11.56 0.36
C ASN A 230 -17.92 10.85 -0.25
N ARG A 231 -18.13 10.21 -1.41
CA ARG A 231 -17.12 9.45 -2.16
C ARG A 231 -16.45 10.31 -3.23
N GLU A 232 -15.53 11.16 -2.80
CA GLU A 232 -14.84 12.15 -3.67
C GLU A 232 -13.53 11.62 -4.26
N LEU A 233 -12.92 10.64 -3.61
CA LEU A 233 -11.63 10.05 -3.97
C LEU A 233 -11.81 8.64 -4.53
N PRO A 234 -10.97 8.21 -5.50
CA PRO A 234 -10.98 6.84 -5.98
C PRO A 234 -10.49 5.87 -4.89
N PHE A 235 -11.19 4.74 -4.77
CA PHE A 235 -10.79 3.59 -3.96
C PHE A 235 -9.67 2.80 -4.66
N HIS A 236 -9.00 1.91 -3.93
CA HIS A 236 -7.83 1.15 -4.37
C HIS A 236 -6.61 2.04 -4.61
N GLN A 237 -6.45 2.99 -3.70
CA GLN A 237 -5.27 3.82 -3.55
C GLN A 237 -5.08 4.01 -2.06
N ALA A 238 -4.03 3.44 -1.49
CA ALA A 238 -3.87 3.36 -0.04
C ALA A 238 -4.06 4.70 0.69
N GLN A 239 -3.55 5.81 0.14
CA GLN A 239 -3.75 7.15 0.71
C GLN A 239 -5.23 7.56 0.83
N ASN A 240 -6.03 7.23 -0.17
CA ASN A 240 -7.45 7.58 -0.21
C ASN A 240 -8.25 6.65 0.69
N ASP A 241 -7.91 5.36 0.71
CA ASP A 241 -8.54 4.38 1.57
C ASP A 241 -8.27 4.68 3.05
N VAL A 242 -7.04 5.10 3.40
CA VAL A 242 -6.72 5.69 4.72
C VAL A 242 -7.59 6.92 5.02
N THR A 243 -7.80 7.80 4.04
CA THR A 243 -8.65 8.99 4.22
C THR A 243 -10.10 8.60 4.51
N TYR A 244 -10.62 7.60 3.82
CA TYR A 244 -11.97 7.10 4.07
C TYR A 244 -12.08 6.41 5.43
N MET A 245 -11.10 5.58 5.82
CA MET A 245 -11.04 5.01 7.15
C MET A 245 -11.01 6.09 8.23
N ALA A 246 -10.24 7.16 8.04
CA ALA A 246 -10.22 8.29 8.99
C ALA A 246 -11.61 8.93 9.15
N ARG A 247 -12.36 9.12 8.05
CA ARG A 247 -13.74 9.64 8.08
C ARG A 247 -14.71 8.67 8.76
N VAL A 248 -14.55 7.36 8.54
CA VAL A 248 -15.32 6.31 9.23
C VAL A 248 -15.05 6.36 10.74
N LEU A 249 -13.79 6.47 11.16
CA LEU A 249 -13.43 6.59 12.57
C LEU A 249 -13.97 7.89 13.18
N GLN A 250 -13.96 9.01 12.45
CA GLN A 250 -14.62 10.24 12.88
C GLN A 250 -16.11 10.02 13.12
N TYR A 251 -16.81 9.38 12.18
CA TYR A 251 -18.23 9.04 12.34
C TYR A 251 -18.49 8.23 13.62
N TYR A 252 -17.66 7.22 13.90
CA TYR A 252 -17.84 6.37 15.09
C TYR A 252 -17.36 7.00 16.39
N ALA A 253 -16.42 7.95 16.34
CA ALA A 253 -15.95 8.68 17.51
C ALA A 253 -17.00 9.67 18.04
N HIS A 254 -17.83 10.23 17.17
CA HIS A 254 -18.92 11.12 17.57
C HIS A 254 -20.01 10.30 18.27
N ASN A 255 -20.47 10.78 19.43
CA ASN A 255 -21.60 10.19 20.14
C ASN A 255 -22.87 10.37 19.29
N ILE A 256 -23.27 9.34 18.53
CA ILE A 256 -24.55 9.32 17.77
C ILE A 256 -25.76 9.52 18.72
N ASN A 257 -25.57 9.32 20.04
CA ASN A 257 -26.60 9.57 21.06
C ASN A 257 -26.64 11.00 21.61
N GLU A 258 -25.75 11.91 21.21
CA GLU A 258 -25.76 13.32 21.70
C GLU A 258 -26.48 14.31 20.76
N GLU A 259 -26.83 13.91 19.52
CA GLU A 259 -27.53 14.78 18.56
C GLU A 259 -29.03 14.47 18.38
N ILE A 260 -29.62 13.70 19.31
CA ILE A 260 -31.09 13.62 19.46
C ILE A 260 -31.47 14.24 20.81
N ILE A 261 -31.43 15.57 20.88
CA ILE A 261 -32.15 16.38 21.88
C ILE A 261 -32.87 17.50 21.15
#